data_AF-A0A1M5ZMY1-F1
#
_entry.id   AF-A0A1M5ZMY1-F1
#
_cell.length_a   1.000
_cell.length_b   1.000
_cell.length_c   1.000
_cell.angle_alpha   90.00
_cell.angle_beta   90.00
_cell.angle_gamma   90.00
#
_symmetry.space_group_name_H-M   'P 1'
#
loop_
_entity.id
_entity.type
_entity.pdbx_description
1 polymer ?
#
loop_
_entity_poly.entity_id
_entity_poly.type
_entity_poly.pdbx_seq_one_letter_code
_entity_poly.pdbx_strand_id
1 'polypeptide(L)'
;MLIFLAASAGYNDTYSQKIASQGIFSLPVLFDKISVLPEAETFPALLRQFMKLGNLTQSQFCQLSEQRGFHPFDDRNLKSWINKGSFPNPGAKRTILYIFSQVCETEEIAKAWCDKYRQFELENLDQKANRRRQSRKTSKADESPESTNADESAMTDDSSGSKSVLFSRAPLYEWCVTHQFHLIIGLFFIFIILFTSSFLGENKPVIINNNIHLDNQQNQQTNTLNMGQDESADFQHTPVSEPYLQPQKTVFPASRSVVSPHVTPVHPSTSSPAFPPVSSQSLPAAEKAHATPEKVKNAPQEDEETFEPSSYVDLKQGLKLDVYVFKGKNRDLMYSFDKYLVGSLTYHKGGLFTYADHTLNPGVYQATSGRDSGLYYHGYIFFSSPGMYVFSLDFNSGEPGVMQATKKCRVTLNFNHRERLNDTVRLLLSQHGKGVFTTSVKGGLNDFSLWFSCNHLLNLPLWNVKHIYQKTTVAVKVRKLSESKAALLNADQLFYSP
;
A
#
# COMPACT_ATOMS: atom_id res chain seq x y z
N MET A 1 27.00 15.23 -47.91
CA MET A 1 26.79 13.96 -48.62
C MET A 1 27.32 12.84 -47.72
N LEU A 2 26.44 12.26 -46.91
CA LEU A 2 26.75 11.08 -46.09
C LEU A 2 25.42 10.35 -45.90
N ILE A 3 25.34 9.20 -46.58
CA ILE A 3 24.24 8.25 -46.60
C ILE A 3 24.42 7.38 -45.36
N PHE A 4 23.37 7.20 -44.55
CA PHE A 4 23.27 6.05 -43.66
C PHE A 4 21.93 5.35 -43.87
N LEU A 5 22.07 4.06 -44.20
CA LEU A 5 21.06 3.10 -44.55
C LEU A 5 20.11 2.81 -43.38
N ALA A 6 18.82 2.85 -43.66
CA ALA A 6 17.78 2.26 -42.82
C ALA A 6 17.18 1.06 -43.56
N ALA A 7 17.39 -0.12 -42.98
CA ALA A 7 16.66 -1.37 -43.17
C ALA A 7 16.92 -2.14 -41.86
N SER A 8 16.04 -2.87 -41.19
CA SER A 8 14.64 -3.20 -41.31
C SER A 8 14.46 -4.29 -40.23
N ALA A 9 13.58 -4.12 -39.26
CA ALA A 9 13.02 -5.24 -38.51
C ALA A 9 11.65 -4.82 -38.01
N GLY A 10 10.63 -5.17 -38.80
CA GLY A 10 9.25 -4.95 -38.47
C GLY A 10 8.84 -5.81 -37.29
N TYR A 11 8.44 -5.16 -36.21
CA TYR A 11 7.55 -5.74 -35.22
C TYR A 11 6.40 -4.74 -35.03
N ASN A 12 5.17 -5.22 -35.19
CA ASN A 12 3.94 -4.45 -35.09
C ASN A 12 3.82 -3.80 -33.71
N ASP A 13 4.15 -2.51 -33.63
CA ASP A 13 4.06 -1.72 -32.42
C ASP A 13 2.93 -0.69 -32.53
N THR A 14 1.69 -1.19 -32.62
CA THR A 14 0.47 -0.35 -32.61
C THR A 14 0.12 0.16 -31.21
N TYR A 15 0.95 -0.12 -30.19
CA TYR A 15 0.73 0.31 -28.82
C TYR A 15 1.63 1.47 -28.38
N SER A 16 2.81 1.66 -29.01
CA SER A 16 3.78 2.70 -28.63
C SER A 16 3.50 4.09 -29.21
N GLN A 17 2.71 4.22 -30.29
CA GLN A 17 2.38 5.54 -30.87
C GLN A 17 1.27 6.32 -30.13
N LYS A 18 0.63 5.73 -29.10
CA LYS A 18 -0.42 6.42 -28.33
C LYS A 18 0.10 7.23 -27.13
N ILE A 19 1.39 7.11 -26.80
CA ILE A 19 1.99 7.80 -25.64
C ILE A 19 2.60 9.16 -26.05
N ALA A 20 2.96 9.34 -27.34
CA ALA A 20 3.59 10.58 -27.81
C ALA A 20 2.60 11.72 -28.14
N SER A 21 1.28 11.47 -28.16
CA SER A 21 0.25 12.49 -28.44
C SER A 21 -0.58 12.93 -27.23
N GLN A 22 -0.26 12.45 -26.03
CA GLN A 22 -0.99 12.79 -24.78
C GLN A 22 -0.26 13.80 -23.88
N GLY A 23 0.72 14.54 -24.42
CA GLY A 23 1.34 15.68 -23.75
C GLY A 23 0.41 16.91 -23.60
N ILE A 24 -0.91 16.72 -23.60
CA ILE A 24 -1.84 17.75 -23.17
C ILE A 24 -1.84 17.68 -21.65
N PHE A 25 -1.05 18.55 -21.03
CA PHE A 25 -1.15 18.83 -19.60
C PHE A 25 -2.61 19.21 -19.32
N SER A 26 -3.40 18.27 -18.81
CA SER A 26 -4.76 18.56 -18.42
C SER A 26 -4.69 19.58 -17.29
N LEU A 27 -5.33 20.73 -17.50
CA LEU A 27 -5.33 21.79 -16.50
C LEU A 27 -5.89 21.23 -15.19
N PRO A 28 -5.30 21.59 -14.03
CA PRO A 28 -5.79 21.12 -12.74
C PRO A 28 -7.26 21.52 -12.59
N VAL A 29 -8.10 20.55 -12.24
CA VAL A 29 -9.51 20.79 -11.94
C VAL A 29 -9.60 21.58 -10.65
N LEU A 30 -10.10 22.81 -10.72
CA LEU A 30 -10.42 23.63 -9.55
C LEU A 30 -11.78 23.22 -9.00
N PHE A 31 -11.88 23.11 -7.68
CA PHE A 31 -13.12 22.78 -6.96
C PHE A 31 -13.10 23.38 -5.56
N ASP A 32 -14.29 23.63 -5.03
CA ASP A 32 -14.47 24.09 -3.66
C ASP A 32 -14.42 22.89 -2.70
N LYS A 33 -13.78 23.09 -1.54
CA LYS A 33 -13.73 22.06 -0.50
C LYS A 33 -15.10 21.91 0.15
N ILE A 34 -15.57 20.67 0.24
CA ILE A 34 -16.88 20.37 0.85
C ILE A 34 -16.71 20.21 2.35
N SER A 35 -17.36 21.09 3.12
CA SER A 35 -17.32 21.14 4.59
C SER A 35 -18.62 20.66 5.27
N VAL A 36 -19.60 20.17 4.50
CA VAL A 36 -20.93 19.79 4.98
C VAL A 36 -21.20 18.29 4.81
N LEU A 37 -22.07 17.74 5.67
CA LEU A 37 -22.50 16.34 5.63
C LEU A 37 -23.48 16.06 4.47
N PRO A 38 -23.56 14.81 3.96
CA PRO A 38 -24.50 14.46 2.91
C PRO A 38 -25.95 14.39 3.42
N GLU A 39 -26.86 15.08 2.73
CA GLU A 39 -28.29 15.09 3.08
C GLU A 39 -29.16 14.34 2.05
N ALA A 40 -28.58 13.94 0.92
CA ALA A 40 -29.31 13.28 -0.15
C ALA A 40 -30.02 12.01 0.31
N GLU A 41 -31.25 11.80 -0.18
CA GLU A 41 -32.07 10.61 0.09
C GLU A 41 -31.95 9.53 -0.99
N THR A 42 -31.33 9.84 -2.12
CA THR A 42 -31.13 8.89 -3.21
C THR A 42 -29.72 8.99 -3.77
N PHE A 43 -29.23 7.89 -4.35
CA PHE A 43 -27.91 7.87 -4.99
C PHE A 43 -27.72 8.95 -6.09
N PRO A 44 -28.67 9.17 -7.01
CA PRO A 44 -28.58 10.28 -7.96
C PRO A 44 -28.51 11.66 -7.30
N ALA A 45 -29.30 11.88 -6.25
CA ALA A 45 -29.29 13.14 -5.51
C ALA A 45 -27.95 13.33 -4.80
N LEU A 46 -27.33 12.26 -4.29
CA LEU A 46 -26.01 12.31 -3.65
C LEU A 46 -24.95 12.83 -4.62
N LEU A 47 -24.87 12.29 -5.84
CA LEU A 47 -23.91 12.75 -6.83
C LEU A 47 -24.15 14.19 -7.26
N ARG A 48 -25.41 14.59 -7.46
CA ARG A 48 -25.76 15.98 -7.80
C ARG A 48 -25.42 16.95 -6.65
N GLN A 49 -25.74 16.59 -5.42
CA GLN A 49 -25.46 17.39 -4.24
C GLN A 49 -23.95 17.58 -4.08
N PHE A 50 -23.18 16.49 -4.21
CA PHE A 50 -21.72 16.54 -4.12
C PHE A 50 -21.11 17.47 -5.18
N MET A 51 -21.48 17.29 -6.45
CA MET A 51 -20.98 18.14 -7.53
C MET A 51 -21.37 19.60 -7.33
N LYS A 52 -22.60 19.87 -6.88
CA LYS A 52 -23.06 21.24 -6.59
C LYS A 52 -22.25 21.89 -5.46
N LEU A 53 -22.00 21.17 -4.37
CA LEU A 53 -21.26 21.68 -3.21
C LEU A 53 -19.77 21.88 -3.51
N GLY A 54 -19.18 21.00 -4.32
CA GLY A 54 -17.78 21.14 -4.77
C GLY A 54 -17.62 22.12 -5.94
N ASN A 55 -18.69 22.78 -6.40
CA ASN A 55 -18.71 23.63 -7.59
C ASN A 55 -18.11 22.93 -8.84
N LEU A 56 -18.41 21.63 -8.97
CA LEU A 56 -17.93 20.77 -10.04
C LEU A 56 -19.00 20.66 -11.13
N THR A 57 -18.60 20.93 -12.36
CA THR A 57 -19.38 20.51 -13.52
C THR A 57 -19.27 18.99 -13.71
N GLN A 58 -20.19 18.43 -14.50
CA GLN A 58 -20.17 17.00 -14.82
C GLN A 58 -18.84 16.59 -15.48
N SER A 59 -18.36 17.40 -16.43
CA SER A 59 -17.10 17.16 -17.13
C SER A 59 -15.90 17.22 -16.18
N GLN A 60 -15.85 18.18 -15.26
CA GLN A 60 -14.80 18.26 -14.25
C GLN A 60 -14.82 17.06 -13.29
N PHE A 61 -16.00 16.60 -12.88
CA PHE A 61 -16.10 15.40 -12.04
C PHE A 61 -15.60 14.14 -12.77
N CYS A 62 -15.90 14.00 -14.06
CA CYS A 62 -15.32 12.95 -14.91
C CYS A 62 -13.80 13.11 -15.07
N GLN A 63 -13.30 14.33 -15.24
CA GLN A 63 -11.87 14.61 -15.37
C GLN A 63 -11.11 14.25 -14.07
N LEU A 64 -11.70 14.47 -12.88
CA LEU A 64 -11.12 13.99 -11.61
C LEU A 64 -10.97 12.47 -11.58
N SER A 65 -11.78 11.73 -12.35
CA SER A 65 -11.68 10.26 -12.45
C SER A 65 -10.42 9.79 -13.19
N GLU A 66 -9.82 10.65 -14.01
CA GLU A 66 -8.62 10.37 -14.81
C GLU A 66 -7.32 10.63 -14.06
N GLN A 67 -7.37 11.37 -12.95
CA GLN A 67 -6.17 11.90 -12.28
C GLN A 67 -5.35 10.86 -11.50
N ARG A 68 -5.84 9.63 -11.33
CA ARG A 68 -5.08 8.51 -10.72
C ARG A 68 -5.52 7.18 -11.32
N GLY A 69 -4.62 6.20 -11.34
CA GLY A 69 -4.74 4.86 -11.97
C GLY A 69 -5.91 3.94 -11.54
N PHE A 70 -7.03 4.51 -11.14
CA PHE A 70 -8.34 3.89 -11.12
C PHE A 70 -8.92 3.82 -12.53
N HIS A 71 -10.03 3.09 -12.67
CA HIS A 71 -10.75 3.05 -13.94
C HIS A 71 -11.50 4.38 -14.11
N PRO A 72 -11.14 5.22 -15.10
CA PRO A 72 -11.85 6.45 -15.35
C PRO A 72 -13.27 6.13 -15.84
N PHE A 73 -14.18 7.07 -15.67
CA PHE A 73 -15.53 6.97 -16.21
C PHE A 73 -15.89 8.23 -16.98
N ASP A 74 -16.61 8.05 -18.08
CA ASP A 74 -16.97 9.15 -18.97
C ASP A 74 -18.29 9.81 -18.55
N ASP A 75 -18.62 10.90 -19.24
CA ASP A 75 -19.87 11.63 -19.04
C ASP A 75 -21.10 10.77 -19.29
N ARG A 76 -21.01 9.76 -20.17
CA ARG A 76 -22.15 8.88 -20.48
C ARG A 76 -22.46 7.98 -19.29
N ASN A 77 -21.43 7.43 -18.65
CA ASN A 77 -21.56 6.65 -17.43
C ASN A 77 -22.16 7.51 -16.31
N LEU A 78 -21.60 8.70 -16.07
CA LEU A 78 -22.09 9.60 -15.02
C LEU A 78 -23.54 10.04 -15.24
N LYS A 79 -23.88 10.42 -16.48
CA LYS A 79 -25.26 10.75 -16.86
C LYS A 79 -26.22 9.59 -16.67
N SER A 80 -25.79 8.35 -16.93
CA SER A 80 -26.60 7.16 -16.67
C SER A 80 -26.86 6.95 -15.17
N TRP A 81 -25.86 7.20 -14.32
CA TRP A 81 -26.01 7.06 -12.87
C TRP A 81 -26.96 8.12 -12.31
N ILE A 82 -26.80 9.37 -12.75
CA ILE A 82 -27.60 10.51 -12.31
C ILE A 82 -29.04 10.45 -12.84
N ASN A 83 -29.25 10.07 -14.11
CA ASN A 83 -30.59 10.14 -14.71
C ASN A 83 -31.38 8.86 -14.56
N LYS A 84 -30.72 7.69 -14.63
CA LYS A 84 -31.40 6.39 -14.59
C LYS A 84 -31.36 5.74 -13.21
N GLY A 85 -30.64 6.32 -12.24
CA GLY A 85 -30.40 5.70 -10.94
C GLY A 85 -29.59 4.40 -11.03
N SER A 86 -28.89 4.19 -12.14
CA SER A 86 -28.04 3.00 -12.31
C SER A 86 -26.83 3.08 -11.39
N PHE A 87 -26.47 1.96 -10.76
CA PHE A 87 -25.31 1.92 -9.87
C PHE A 87 -23.99 1.72 -10.62
N PRO A 88 -22.89 2.37 -10.21
CA PRO A 88 -21.58 2.23 -10.86
C PRO A 88 -21.03 0.80 -10.80
N ASN A 89 -20.17 0.45 -11.75
CA ASN A 89 -19.42 -0.81 -11.72
C ASN A 89 -18.30 -0.74 -10.64
N PRO A 90 -17.75 -1.88 -10.17
CA PRO A 90 -16.76 -1.88 -9.09
C PRO A 90 -15.53 -0.98 -9.29
N GLY A 91 -15.08 -0.78 -10.53
CA GLY A 91 -13.99 0.15 -10.85
C GLY A 91 -14.40 1.60 -10.59
N ALA A 92 -15.50 2.04 -11.18
CA ALA A 92 -16.05 3.38 -11.01
C ALA A 92 -16.45 3.70 -9.56
N LYS A 93 -16.95 2.70 -8.79
CA LYS A 93 -17.24 2.87 -7.36
C LYS A 93 -16.02 3.38 -6.60
N ARG A 94 -14.86 2.76 -6.83
CA ARG A 94 -13.60 3.13 -6.17
C ARG A 94 -13.19 4.55 -6.54
N THR A 95 -13.32 4.89 -7.82
CA THR A 95 -12.99 6.22 -8.33
C THR A 95 -13.88 7.30 -7.69
N ILE A 96 -15.19 7.05 -7.55
CA ILE A 96 -16.11 8.00 -6.89
C ILE A 96 -15.74 8.19 -5.41
N LEU A 97 -15.50 7.10 -4.66
CA LEU A 97 -15.12 7.20 -3.25
C LEU A 97 -13.78 7.92 -3.05
N TYR A 98 -12.85 7.76 -3.99
CA TYR A 98 -11.60 8.51 -4.01
C TYR A 98 -11.86 10.01 -4.27
N ILE A 99 -12.72 10.36 -5.23
CA ILE A 99 -13.08 11.77 -5.47
C ILE A 99 -13.70 12.38 -4.20
N PHE A 100 -14.53 11.63 -3.47
CA PHE A 100 -15.08 12.08 -2.19
C PHE A 100 -14.01 12.44 -1.17
N SER A 101 -12.99 11.58 -1.00
CA SER A 101 -11.89 11.87 -0.07
C SER A 101 -10.99 13.02 -0.52
N GLN A 102 -10.90 13.32 -1.81
CA GLN A 102 -10.10 14.44 -2.31
C GLN A 102 -10.80 15.79 -2.20
N VAL A 103 -12.12 15.84 -2.40
CA VAL A 103 -12.86 17.11 -2.48
C VAL A 103 -13.40 17.54 -1.11
N CYS A 104 -13.61 16.63 -0.16
CA CYS A 104 -14.00 17.00 1.20
C CYS A 104 -12.85 17.70 1.94
N GLU A 105 -13.21 18.57 2.89
CA GLU A 105 -12.27 19.35 3.69
C GLU A 105 -11.59 18.49 4.77
N THR A 106 -12.37 17.71 5.52
CA THR A 106 -11.87 16.84 6.59
C THR A 106 -12.13 15.36 6.32
N GLU A 107 -11.40 14.49 7.03
CA GLU A 107 -11.57 13.04 6.93
C GLU A 107 -12.95 12.58 7.42
N GLU A 108 -13.49 13.23 8.46
CA GLU A 108 -14.81 12.91 9.02
C GLU A 108 -15.93 13.19 8.01
N ILE A 109 -15.83 14.30 7.28
CA ILE A 109 -16.79 14.68 6.25
C ILE A 109 -16.67 13.71 5.07
N ALA A 110 -15.45 13.46 4.60
CA ALA A 110 -15.19 12.46 3.54
C ALA A 110 -15.80 11.10 3.90
N LYS A 111 -15.60 10.67 5.15
CA LYS A 111 -16.14 9.41 5.67
C LYS A 111 -17.66 9.41 5.65
N ALA A 112 -18.33 10.48 6.07
CA ALA A 112 -19.79 10.57 6.02
C ALA A 112 -20.34 10.45 4.59
N TRP A 113 -19.71 11.11 3.61
CA TRP A 113 -20.07 10.99 2.19
C TRP A 113 -19.88 9.56 1.64
N CYS A 114 -18.76 8.93 1.99
CA CYS A 114 -18.50 7.53 1.64
C CYS A 114 -19.51 6.56 2.29
N ASP A 115 -19.83 6.76 3.57
CA ASP A 115 -20.79 5.93 4.31
C ASP A 115 -22.20 6.07 3.71
N LYS A 116 -22.63 7.28 3.35
CA LYS A 116 -23.92 7.52 2.67
C LYS A 116 -23.98 6.84 1.30
N TYR A 117 -22.90 6.87 0.52
CA TYR A 117 -22.82 6.14 -0.74
C TYR A 117 -23.01 4.63 -0.55
N ARG A 118 -22.34 4.06 0.46
CA ARG A 118 -22.40 2.63 0.77
C ARG A 118 -23.77 2.19 1.24
N GLN A 119 -24.45 3.04 2.02
CA GLN A 119 -25.84 2.82 2.40
C GLN A 119 -26.70 2.58 1.15
N PHE A 120 -26.63 3.47 0.16
CA PHE A 120 -27.40 3.31 -1.08
C PHE A 120 -26.95 2.09 -1.90
N GLU A 121 -25.67 1.72 -1.85
CA GLU A 121 -25.19 0.49 -2.50
C GLU A 121 -25.85 -0.76 -1.90
N LEU A 122 -25.93 -0.84 -0.58
CA LEU A 122 -26.58 -1.95 0.13
C LEU A 122 -28.07 -2.01 -0.21
N GLU A 123 -28.78 -0.88 -0.15
CA GLU A 123 -30.20 -0.80 -0.52
C GLU A 123 -30.45 -1.27 -1.95
N ASN A 124 -29.59 -0.89 -2.90
CA ASN A 124 -29.68 -1.32 -4.29
C ASN A 124 -29.40 -2.84 -4.46
N LEU A 125 -28.47 -3.41 -3.68
CA LEU A 125 -28.22 -4.86 -3.68
C LEU A 125 -29.44 -5.63 -3.18
N ASP A 126 -30.08 -5.15 -2.12
CA ASP A 126 -31.29 -5.76 -1.55
C ASP A 126 -32.47 -5.67 -2.52
N GLN A 127 -32.68 -4.51 -3.14
CA GLN A 127 -33.69 -4.34 -4.19
C GLN A 127 -33.46 -5.30 -5.36
N LYS A 128 -32.20 -5.47 -5.80
CA LYS A 128 -31.85 -6.39 -6.88
C LYS A 128 -32.08 -7.86 -6.49
N ALA A 129 -31.78 -8.23 -5.24
CA ALA A 129 -32.05 -9.57 -4.72
C ALA A 129 -33.57 -9.85 -4.67
N ASN A 130 -34.37 -8.88 -4.22
CA ASN A 130 -35.82 -9.00 -4.16
C ASN A 130 -36.46 -9.12 -5.55
N ARG A 131 -36.02 -8.32 -6.53
CA ARG A 131 -36.48 -8.45 -7.93
C ARG A 131 -36.19 -9.84 -8.51
N ARG A 132 -35.01 -10.40 -8.23
CA ARG A 132 -34.65 -11.77 -8.66
C ARG A 132 -35.49 -12.86 -7.98
N ARG A 133 -35.91 -12.66 -6.73
CA ARG A 133 -36.81 -13.58 -6.03
C ARG A 133 -38.22 -13.53 -6.62
N GLN A 134 -38.72 -12.33 -6.90
CA GLN A 134 -40.02 -12.13 -7.53
C GLN A 134 -40.07 -12.76 -8.93
N SER A 135 -39.06 -12.52 -9.78
CA SER A 135 -39.04 -13.07 -11.14
C SER A 135 -39.01 -14.60 -11.18
N ARG A 136 -38.40 -15.25 -10.18
CA ARG A 136 -38.40 -16.72 -10.05
C ARG A 136 -39.73 -17.29 -9.56
N LYS A 137 -40.55 -16.48 -8.88
CA LYS A 137 -41.85 -16.90 -8.35
C LYS A 137 -42.92 -16.85 -9.44
N THR A 138 -42.86 -15.85 -10.33
CA THR A 138 -43.73 -15.76 -11.51
C THR A 138 -43.39 -16.79 -12.58
N SER A 139 -42.11 -17.10 -12.82
CA SER A 139 -41.72 -18.12 -13.81
C SER A 139 -42.05 -19.56 -13.42
N LYS A 140 -42.59 -19.80 -12.21
CA LYS A 140 -42.98 -21.13 -11.72
C LYS A 140 -44.50 -21.30 -11.58
N ALA A 141 -45.27 -20.29 -11.95
CA ALA A 141 -46.73 -20.29 -11.88
C ALA A 141 -47.39 -20.50 -13.25
N ASP A 142 -46.63 -20.48 -14.36
CA ASP A 142 -47.12 -20.72 -15.73
C ASP A 142 -46.96 -22.18 -16.19
N GLU A 143 -46.50 -23.10 -15.33
CA GLU A 143 -46.70 -24.54 -15.54
C GLU A 143 -48.08 -24.94 -14.99
N SER A 144 -49.13 -24.49 -15.68
CA SER A 144 -50.48 -25.04 -15.50
C SER A 144 -50.54 -26.42 -16.18
N PRO A 145 -51.02 -27.47 -15.50
CA PRO A 145 -51.20 -28.78 -16.12
C PRO A 145 -52.45 -28.75 -16.98
N GLU A 146 -52.27 -28.71 -18.31
CA GLU A 146 -53.37 -28.90 -19.25
C GLU A 146 -53.66 -30.40 -19.41
N SER A 147 -54.85 -30.77 -18.97
CA SER A 147 -55.46 -32.10 -19.01
C SER A 147 -56.13 -32.38 -20.35
N THR A 148 -56.05 -33.64 -20.83
CA THR A 148 -57.10 -34.49 -21.48
C THR A 148 -56.39 -35.59 -22.31
N ASN A 149 -56.76 -36.87 -22.40
CA ASN A 149 -57.84 -37.74 -21.88
C ASN A 149 -57.42 -39.22 -22.09
N ALA A 150 -57.85 -40.14 -21.22
CA ALA A 150 -58.50 -41.43 -21.52
C ALA A 150 -58.63 -42.33 -20.27
N ASP A 151 -59.88 -42.66 -19.90
CA ASP A 151 -60.48 -43.94 -19.44
C ASP A 151 -59.68 -44.89 -18.53
N GLU A 152 -60.21 -45.63 -17.56
CA GLU A 152 -61.54 -45.88 -16.98
C GLU A 152 -61.28 -46.85 -15.79
N SER A 153 -62.17 -46.85 -14.78
CA SER A 153 -62.49 -47.98 -13.88
C SER A 153 -62.06 -47.94 -12.40
N ALA A 154 -63.12 -48.01 -11.59
CA ALA A 154 -63.32 -48.77 -10.34
C ALA A 154 -62.87 -48.21 -8.97
N MET A 155 -63.93 -47.87 -8.21
CA MET A 155 -64.13 -47.90 -6.76
C MET A 155 -63.07 -48.57 -5.87
N THR A 156 -62.73 -47.89 -4.77
CA THR A 156 -62.99 -48.37 -3.39
C THR A 156 -62.77 -47.25 -2.36
N ASP A 157 -63.69 -47.18 -1.39
CA ASP A 157 -63.59 -46.46 -0.12
C ASP A 157 -62.42 -46.98 0.73
N ASP A 158 -61.67 -46.09 1.39
CA ASP A 158 -61.64 -45.96 2.86
C ASP A 158 -60.44 -45.13 3.37
N SER A 159 -60.75 -44.26 4.34
CA SER A 159 -59.96 -43.95 5.53
C SER A 159 -58.42 -43.83 5.44
N SER A 160 -57.92 -42.60 5.66
CA SER A 160 -56.94 -42.25 6.71
C SER A 160 -55.91 -41.17 6.29
N GLY A 161 -55.70 -40.21 7.20
CA GLY A 161 -54.40 -39.55 7.37
C GLY A 161 -54.03 -38.47 6.34
N SER A 162 -54.35 -37.23 6.67
CA SER A 162 -53.62 -36.05 6.21
C SER A 162 -52.11 -36.22 6.49
N LYS A 163 -51.35 -36.69 5.50
CA LYS A 163 -49.89 -36.65 5.47
C LYS A 163 -49.47 -35.48 4.59
N SER A 164 -49.07 -34.40 5.24
CA SER A 164 -48.26 -33.35 4.64
C SER A 164 -47.04 -33.96 3.97
N VAL A 165 -46.99 -33.92 2.65
CA VAL A 165 -45.82 -34.32 1.85
C VAL A 165 -44.71 -33.29 2.08
N LEU A 166 -43.91 -33.54 3.12
CA LEU A 166 -42.56 -33.00 3.26
C LEU A 166 -41.75 -33.59 2.10
N PHE A 167 -41.63 -32.83 1.01
CA PHE A 167 -40.58 -33.06 0.03
C PHE A 167 -39.24 -32.80 0.72
N SER A 168 -38.66 -33.86 1.26
CA SER A 168 -37.28 -33.92 1.72
C SER A 168 -36.37 -33.57 0.56
N ARG A 169 -35.97 -32.31 0.52
CA ARG A 169 -34.99 -31.75 -0.38
C ARG A 169 -33.63 -32.35 0.01
N ALA A 170 -33.31 -33.50 -0.58
CA ALA A 170 -31.99 -34.10 -0.44
C ALA A 170 -30.91 -33.06 -0.81
N PRO A 171 -29.84 -32.91 0.00
CA PRO A 171 -28.89 -31.83 -0.19
C PRO A 171 -27.94 -32.20 -1.35
N LEU A 172 -28.23 -31.70 -2.55
CA LEU A 172 -27.26 -31.63 -3.66
C LEU A 172 -25.92 -30.96 -3.27
N TYR A 173 -25.88 -30.31 -2.10
CA TYR A 173 -24.69 -29.74 -1.50
C TYR A 173 -23.71 -30.79 -0.93
N GLU A 174 -24.18 -31.90 -0.36
CA GLU A 174 -23.29 -32.96 0.16
C GLU A 174 -22.59 -33.72 -0.97
N TRP A 175 -23.27 -33.90 -2.10
CA TRP A 175 -22.68 -34.56 -3.27
C TRP A 175 -21.54 -33.74 -3.89
N CYS A 176 -21.66 -32.41 -3.98
CA CYS A 176 -20.58 -31.57 -4.51
C CYS A 176 -19.35 -31.50 -3.59
N VAL A 177 -19.52 -31.56 -2.27
CA VAL A 177 -18.41 -31.43 -1.31
C VAL A 177 -17.67 -32.76 -1.13
N THR A 178 -18.39 -33.87 -1.04
CA THR A 178 -17.77 -35.21 -0.90
C THR A 178 -17.00 -35.61 -2.16
N HIS A 179 -17.49 -35.26 -3.36
CA HIS A 179 -16.81 -35.63 -4.60
C HIS A 179 -15.49 -34.87 -4.80
N GLN A 180 -15.41 -33.59 -4.42
CA GLN A 180 -14.13 -32.87 -4.42
C GLN A 180 -13.14 -33.45 -3.40
N PHE A 181 -13.63 -33.90 -2.24
CA PHE A 181 -12.78 -34.51 -1.23
C PHE A 181 -12.18 -35.85 -1.69
N HIS A 182 -12.99 -36.72 -2.32
CA HIS A 182 -12.51 -37.97 -2.89
C HIS A 182 -11.52 -37.76 -4.05
N LEU A 183 -11.73 -36.73 -4.88
CA LEU A 183 -10.82 -36.39 -5.97
C LEU A 183 -9.47 -35.89 -5.45
N ILE A 184 -9.45 -35.07 -4.39
CA ILE A 184 -8.21 -34.61 -3.74
C ILE A 184 -7.47 -35.79 -3.09
N ILE A 185 -8.18 -36.68 -2.40
CA ILE A 185 -7.60 -37.90 -1.81
C ILE A 185 -7.01 -38.79 -2.90
N GLY A 186 -7.74 -39.01 -4.01
CA GLY A 186 -7.26 -39.80 -5.14
C GLY A 186 -5.98 -39.23 -5.76
N LEU A 187 -5.92 -37.92 -6.00
CA LEU A 187 -4.73 -37.25 -6.52
C LEU A 187 -3.54 -37.34 -5.55
N PHE A 188 -3.79 -37.27 -4.24
CA PHE A 188 -2.75 -37.43 -3.22
C PHE A 188 -2.13 -38.84 -3.24
N PHE A 189 -2.94 -39.89 -3.38
CA PHE A 189 -2.42 -41.26 -3.51
C PHE A 189 -1.65 -41.47 -4.81
N ILE A 190 -2.11 -40.92 -5.93
CA ILE A 190 -1.36 -40.95 -7.20
C ILE A 190 0.00 -40.27 -7.02
N PHE A 191 0.06 -39.14 -6.33
CA PHE A 191 1.32 -38.44 -6.05
C PHE A 191 2.26 -39.28 -5.18
N ILE A 192 1.76 -39.96 -4.14
CA ILE A 192 2.57 -40.87 -3.32
C ILE A 192 3.11 -42.04 -4.16
N ILE A 193 2.29 -42.63 -5.03
CA ILE A 193 2.72 -43.74 -5.91
C ILE A 193 3.80 -43.26 -6.88
N LEU A 194 3.63 -42.08 -7.51
CA LEU A 194 4.63 -41.50 -8.41
C LEU A 194 5.94 -41.15 -7.66
N PHE A 195 5.84 -40.63 -6.44
CA PHE A 195 6.99 -40.27 -5.63
C PHE A 195 7.76 -41.51 -5.14
N THR A 196 7.06 -42.53 -4.68
CA THR A 196 7.67 -43.79 -4.21
C THR A 196 8.26 -44.60 -5.36
N SER A 197 7.59 -44.65 -6.51
CA SER A 197 8.13 -45.27 -7.73
C SER A 197 9.36 -44.54 -8.28
N SER A 198 9.48 -43.23 -8.08
CA SER A 198 10.70 -42.48 -8.45
C SER A 198 11.88 -42.77 -7.52
N PHE A 199 11.64 -43.24 -6.29
CA PHE A 199 12.69 -43.56 -5.31
C PHE A 199 13.12 -45.04 -5.32
N LEU A 200 12.31 -45.94 -5.88
CA LEU A 200 12.64 -47.36 -6.03
C LEU A 200 13.19 -47.73 -7.42
N GLY A 201 13.33 -46.76 -8.33
CA GLY A 201 14.06 -46.96 -9.57
C GLY A 201 15.55 -47.12 -9.29
N GLU A 202 16.06 -48.35 -9.44
CA GLU A 202 17.47 -48.70 -9.32
C GLU A 202 18.38 -47.62 -9.92
N ASN A 203 19.25 -47.04 -9.09
CA ASN A 203 20.32 -46.15 -9.50
C ASN A 203 21.30 -46.91 -10.40
N LYS A 204 21.01 -47.01 -11.69
CA LYS A 204 22.04 -47.27 -12.70
C LYS A 204 22.78 -45.95 -12.94
N PRO A 205 24.07 -45.84 -12.60
CA PRO A 205 24.83 -44.64 -12.88
C PRO A 205 24.93 -44.47 -14.40
N VAL A 206 24.32 -43.41 -14.93
CA VAL A 206 24.51 -42.98 -16.31
C VAL A 206 25.91 -42.37 -16.39
N ILE A 207 26.86 -43.12 -16.92
CA ILE A 207 28.19 -42.61 -17.30
C ILE A 207 27.97 -41.74 -18.55
N ILE A 208 27.92 -40.42 -18.36
CA ILE A 208 27.97 -39.46 -19.47
C ILE A 208 29.45 -39.27 -19.82
N ASN A 209 29.88 -39.96 -20.87
CA ASN A 209 31.20 -39.83 -21.47
C ASN A 209 31.22 -38.61 -22.42
N ASN A 210 31.67 -37.46 -21.93
CA ASN A 210 31.89 -36.27 -22.75
C ASN A 210 33.31 -36.29 -23.34
N ASN A 211 33.46 -36.96 -24.48
CA ASN A 211 34.57 -36.69 -25.40
C ASN A 211 34.15 -35.54 -26.32
N ILE A 212 34.57 -34.31 -25.99
CA ILE A 212 34.65 -33.22 -26.98
C ILE A 212 36.10 -32.82 -27.12
N HIS A 213 36.64 -33.30 -28.23
CA HIS A 213 37.90 -32.97 -28.88
C HIS A 213 37.91 -31.47 -29.22
N LEU A 214 38.87 -30.72 -28.70
CA LEU A 214 39.19 -29.38 -29.20
C LEU A 214 40.70 -29.30 -29.43
N ASP A 215 41.08 -29.30 -30.71
CA ASP A 215 42.45 -29.14 -31.16
C ASP A 215 42.94 -27.70 -30.98
N ASN A 216 44.08 -27.59 -30.31
CA ASN A 216 45.26 -26.78 -30.63
C ASN A 216 45.12 -25.44 -31.40
N GLN A 217 45.55 -24.36 -30.74
CA GLN A 217 46.68 -23.55 -31.23
C GLN A 217 47.35 -22.74 -30.08
N GLN A 218 48.41 -23.31 -29.51
CA GLN A 218 49.77 -22.76 -29.47
C GLN A 218 49.97 -21.24 -29.23
N ASN A 219 50.44 -20.85 -28.04
CA ASN A 219 51.80 -20.29 -27.92
C ASN A 219 52.36 -20.24 -26.49
N GLN A 220 53.68 -20.43 -26.47
CA GLN A 220 54.59 -20.69 -25.37
C GLN A 220 54.82 -19.48 -24.45
N GLN A 221 55.02 -19.71 -23.15
CA GLN A 221 56.32 -19.52 -22.49
C GLN A 221 56.31 -19.97 -21.02
N THR A 222 57.04 -21.07 -20.81
CA THR A 222 57.82 -21.49 -19.64
C THR A 222 58.11 -20.45 -18.55
N ASN A 223 57.81 -20.80 -17.29
CA ASN A 223 58.87 -20.98 -16.28
C ASN A 223 58.42 -21.87 -15.11
N THR A 224 59.06 -23.04 -15.09
CA THR A 224 59.22 -24.06 -14.06
C THR A 224 59.97 -23.57 -12.81
N LEU A 225 59.58 -24.06 -11.62
CA LEU A 225 60.33 -25.02 -10.75
C LEU A 225 59.61 -25.09 -9.37
N ASN A 226 59.06 -26.23 -8.94
CA ASN A 226 59.70 -27.42 -8.32
C ASN A 226 60.29 -27.09 -6.93
N MET A 227 60.20 -27.89 -5.86
CA MET A 227 60.07 -29.34 -5.63
C MET A 227 59.51 -29.53 -4.20
N GLY A 228 58.69 -30.53 -3.89
CA GLY A 228 59.13 -31.85 -3.36
C GLY A 228 58.59 -32.01 -1.93
N GLN A 229 58.34 -33.17 -1.33
CA GLN A 229 58.47 -34.57 -1.71
C GLN A 229 57.72 -35.40 -0.62
N ASP A 230 57.48 -36.67 -0.93
CA ASP A 230 56.75 -37.74 -0.24
C ASP A 230 56.98 -37.94 1.28
N GLU A 231 56.00 -38.47 2.02
CA GLU A 231 55.97 -39.90 2.45
C GLU A 231 54.78 -40.25 3.39
N SER A 232 54.53 -41.55 3.45
CA SER A 232 53.36 -42.29 3.94
C SER A 232 53.44 -42.69 5.42
N ALA A 233 52.29 -42.82 6.12
CA ALA A 233 51.82 -44.05 6.79
C ALA A 233 50.84 -43.79 7.97
N ASP A 234 49.96 -44.77 8.15
CA ASP A 234 48.89 -45.00 9.14
C ASP A 234 49.07 -44.45 10.59
N PHE A 235 47.96 -44.06 11.24
CA PHE A 235 47.36 -44.80 12.37
C PHE A 235 46.12 -44.07 12.98
N GLN A 236 45.04 -44.84 13.10
CA GLN A 236 44.02 -44.93 14.17
C GLN A 236 43.21 -43.73 14.72
N HIS A 237 41.91 -44.04 14.84
CA HIS A 237 40.83 -43.35 15.52
C HIS A 237 41.10 -43.02 17.01
N THR A 238 40.75 -41.81 17.43
CA THR A 238 40.11 -41.53 18.73
C THR A 238 39.40 -40.15 18.70
N PRO A 239 38.15 -40.00 19.17
CA PRO A 239 37.49 -38.70 19.22
C PRO A 239 37.87 -37.95 20.50
N VAL A 240 38.45 -36.76 20.36
CA VAL A 240 38.71 -35.85 21.48
C VAL A 240 37.61 -34.80 21.56
N SER A 241 37.09 -34.67 22.77
CA SER A 241 35.99 -33.84 23.25
C SER A 241 36.14 -32.35 22.93
N GLU A 242 35.04 -31.71 22.56
CA GLU A 242 34.87 -30.24 22.51
C GLU A 242 35.00 -29.62 23.92
N PRO A 243 35.71 -28.50 24.09
CA PRO A 243 35.53 -27.64 25.25
C PRO A 243 34.55 -26.50 24.96
N TYR A 244 33.55 -26.43 25.83
CA TYR A 244 32.64 -25.30 26.05
C TYR A 244 33.40 -23.95 26.14
N LEU A 245 33.01 -22.98 25.31
CA LEU A 245 33.29 -21.56 25.54
C LEU A 245 32.14 -20.93 26.32
N GLN A 246 32.41 -20.54 27.57
CA GLN A 246 31.57 -19.66 28.37
C GLN A 246 31.63 -18.22 27.83
N PRO A 247 30.53 -17.44 27.91
CA PRO A 247 30.54 -16.03 27.56
C PRO A 247 31.17 -15.19 28.68
N GLN A 248 32.24 -14.45 28.36
CA GLN A 248 32.82 -13.43 29.23
C GLN A 248 31.87 -12.24 29.40
N LYS A 249 31.59 -11.95 30.67
CA LYS A 249 30.81 -10.83 31.18
C LYS A 249 31.71 -9.58 31.20
N THR A 250 31.48 -8.63 30.29
CA THR A 250 32.14 -7.32 30.32
C THR A 250 31.32 -6.34 31.15
N VAL A 251 31.92 -5.90 32.25
CA VAL A 251 31.45 -4.83 33.14
C VAL A 251 32.01 -3.51 32.60
N PHE A 252 31.15 -2.55 32.26
CA PHE A 252 31.56 -1.18 31.96
C PHE A 252 31.50 -0.32 33.23
N PRO A 253 32.55 0.46 33.56
CA PRO A 253 32.50 1.41 34.67
C PRO A 253 31.83 2.72 34.27
N ALA A 254 31.17 3.33 35.25
CA ALA A 254 30.43 4.58 35.19
C ALA A 254 31.32 5.79 34.81
N SER A 255 30.84 6.59 33.85
CA SER A 255 31.45 7.86 33.47
C SER A 255 31.00 8.99 34.40
N ARG A 256 32.01 9.75 34.83
CA ARG A 256 31.94 10.91 35.73
C ARG A 256 31.19 12.10 35.14
N SER A 257 30.55 12.81 36.07
CA SER A 257 29.96 14.15 35.98
C SER A 257 30.94 15.20 35.42
N VAL A 258 30.46 16.02 34.49
CA VAL A 258 31.18 17.21 33.98
C VAL A 258 30.47 18.46 34.46
N VAL A 259 31.26 19.30 35.11
CA VAL A 259 30.95 20.59 35.71
C VAL A 259 30.80 21.67 34.62
N SER A 260 29.84 22.55 34.85
CA SER A 260 29.47 23.75 34.05
C SER A 260 30.54 24.85 34.13
N PRO A 261 30.75 25.68 33.09
CA PRO A 261 31.43 26.95 33.26
C PRO A 261 30.47 28.16 33.22
N HIS A 262 30.74 29.03 34.19
CA HIS A 262 30.24 30.37 34.41
C HIS A 262 30.44 31.31 33.20
N VAL A 263 29.43 32.14 32.90
CA VAL A 263 29.54 33.30 32.01
C VAL A 263 29.52 34.58 32.87
N THR A 264 30.43 35.51 32.56
CA THR A 264 30.47 36.87 33.14
C THR A 264 30.43 37.88 31.99
N PRO A 265 29.72 39.03 32.12
CA PRO A 265 29.46 39.94 31.02
C PRO A 265 30.49 41.08 30.95
N VAL A 266 30.82 41.55 29.74
CA VAL A 266 31.54 42.81 29.51
C VAL A 266 31.00 43.53 28.27
N HIS A 267 30.48 44.73 28.50
CA HIS A 267 30.41 45.90 27.60
C HIS A 267 31.05 47.06 28.40
N PRO A 268 31.36 48.27 27.85
CA PRO A 268 31.15 48.81 26.50
C PRO A 268 32.38 49.55 25.91
N SER A 269 32.31 50.03 24.65
CA SER A 269 32.87 51.35 24.27
C SER A 269 32.53 51.77 22.84
N THR A 270 32.09 53.03 22.75
CA THR A 270 31.76 53.92 21.62
C THR A 270 32.97 54.43 20.82
N SER A 271 32.80 54.67 19.52
CA SER A 271 33.34 55.85 18.82
C SER A 271 32.78 56.03 17.40
N SER A 272 32.31 57.23 17.08
CA SER A 272 32.19 57.81 15.73
C SER A 272 33.52 58.46 15.32
N PRO A 273 33.74 58.84 14.04
CA PRO A 273 33.44 60.22 13.64
C PRO A 273 33.13 60.52 12.13
N ALA A 274 32.45 61.66 11.93
CA ALA A 274 32.59 62.76 10.95
C ALA A 274 32.53 62.58 9.39
N PHE A 275 31.63 63.39 8.80
CA PHE A 275 31.45 63.88 7.40
C PHE A 275 32.59 64.85 6.92
N PRO A 276 32.63 65.51 5.71
CA PRO A 276 31.57 65.89 4.72
C PRO A 276 32.05 66.00 3.20
N PRO A 277 31.55 66.88 2.28
CA PRO A 277 30.19 67.14 1.69
C PRO A 277 30.14 67.25 0.11
N VAL A 278 28.98 67.73 -0.43
CA VAL A 278 28.72 68.48 -1.72
C VAL A 278 28.26 67.60 -2.92
N SER A 279 27.22 67.86 -3.77
CA SER A 279 26.54 69.07 -4.28
C SER A 279 25.14 68.82 -4.91
N SER A 280 24.18 69.72 -4.61
CA SER A 280 23.28 70.55 -5.46
C SER A 280 22.67 70.14 -6.84
N GLN A 281 21.44 70.66 -7.05
CA GLN A 281 20.68 70.98 -8.31
C GLN A 281 19.69 69.90 -8.82
N SER A 282 18.46 70.18 -9.28
CA SER A 282 17.63 71.41 -9.40
C SER A 282 16.18 71.02 -9.74
N LEU A 283 15.21 71.78 -9.20
CA LEU A 283 13.79 71.93 -9.61
C LEU A 283 13.68 72.57 -11.02
N PRO A 284 12.53 72.52 -11.75
CA PRO A 284 11.27 73.26 -11.47
C PRO A 284 9.99 72.49 -11.90
N ALA A 285 8.73 72.91 -11.79
CA ALA A 285 7.94 73.98 -11.15
C ALA A 285 6.47 73.46 -11.23
N ALA A 286 5.71 73.46 -10.12
CA ALA A 286 4.63 74.40 -9.79
C ALA A 286 3.37 74.33 -10.68
N GLU A 287 2.25 73.89 -10.11
CA GLU A 287 0.98 74.64 -10.19
C GLU A 287 0.10 74.42 -8.94
N LYS A 288 -0.54 75.51 -8.52
CA LYS A 288 -1.19 75.77 -7.23
C LYS A 288 -2.61 75.21 -7.16
N ALA A 289 -3.07 74.83 -5.97
CA ALA A 289 -4.39 75.24 -5.47
C ALA A 289 -4.49 75.11 -3.93
N HIS A 290 -5.08 76.15 -3.33
CA HIS A 290 -5.43 76.33 -1.92
C HIS A 290 -6.40 75.28 -1.37
N ALA A 291 -6.22 74.86 -0.11
CA ALA A 291 -7.20 75.04 0.99
C ALA A 291 -6.76 74.32 2.30
N THR A 292 -7.23 74.90 3.40
CA THR A 292 -7.00 74.72 4.86
C THR A 292 -7.34 73.32 5.46
N PRO A 293 -7.06 73.07 6.76
CA PRO A 293 -6.57 71.78 7.28
C PRO A 293 -7.67 70.88 7.87
N GLU A 294 -7.51 69.56 7.72
CA GLU A 294 -8.30 68.56 8.45
C GLU A 294 -7.38 67.59 9.21
N LYS A 295 -7.38 67.75 10.53
CA LYS A 295 -7.46 66.70 11.56
C LYS A 295 -6.78 65.36 11.22
N VAL A 296 -5.50 65.25 11.52
CA VAL A 296 -4.79 63.96 11.58
C VAL A 296 -5.32 63.17 12.78
N LYS A 297 -6.09 62.11 12.49
CA LYS A 297 -6.43 61.03 13.41
C LYS A 297 -5.14 60.28 13.78
N ASN A 298 -4.96 60.06 15.08
CA ASN A 298 -3.96 59.17 15.65
C ASN A 298 -3.98 57.81 14.93
N ALA A 299 -2.82 57.39 14.41
CA ALA A 299 -2.56 56.00 14.06
C ALA A 299 -2.49 55.18 15.35
N PRO A 300 -3.17 54.02 15.45
CA PRO A 300 -2.92 53.09 16.52
C PRO A 300 -1.56 52.44 16.28
N GLN A 301 -0.73 52.54 17.30
CA GLN A 301 0.53 51.83 17.45
C GLN A 301 0.21 50.33 17.42
N GLU A 302 0.66 49.63 16.36
CA GLU A 302 0.60 48.17 16.30
C GLU A 302 1.56 47.64 17.36
N ASP A 303 1.00 47.15 18.46
CA ASP A 303 1.73 46.39 19.46
C ASP A 303 2.28 45.14 18.77
N GLU A 304 3.61 44.99 18.76
CA GLU A 304 4.30 43.74 18.43
C GLU A 304 3.82 42.65 19.39
N GLU A 305 2.78 41.91 18.98
CA GLU A 305 2.43 40.64 19.57
C GLU A 305 3.63 39.70 19.38
N THR A 306 4.42 39.63 20.45
CA THR A 306 5.48 38.65 20.62
C THR A 306 4.81 37.28 20.68
N PHE A 307 4.70 36.63 19.52
CA PHE A 307 4.26 35.24 19.41
C PHE A 307 5.25 34.34 20.16
N GLU A 308 4.93 34.03 21.41
CA GLU A 308 5.51 32.91 22.16
C GLU A 308 5.21 31.60 21.40
N PRO A 309 6.20 30.88 20.84
CA PRO A 309 5.96 29.60 20.17
C PRO A 309 5.80 28.51 21.24
N SER A 310 4.74 28.56 22.04
CA SER A 310 4.52 27.65 23.17
C SER A 310 3.57 26.51 22.81
N SER A 311 4.05 25.58 21.99
CA SER A 311 3.64 24.18 22.14
C SER A 311 4.83 23.30 21.78
N TYR A 312 5.67 23.00 22.77
CA TYR A 312 6.73 22.02 22.64
C TYR A 312 6.06 20.68 22.33
N VAL A 313 6.14 20.25 21.07
CA VAL A 313 5.64 18.93 20.67
C VAL A 313 6.56 17.90 21.32
N ASP A 314 6.06 17.16 22.31
CA ASP A 314 6.79 16.05 22.92
C ASP A 314 6.99 14.96 21.86
N LEU A 315 8.20 14.87 21.32
CA LEU A 315 8.56 13.91 20.27
C LEU A 315 9.30 12.74 20.89
N LYS A 316 8.77 11.54 20.66
CA LYS A 316 9.39 10.29 21.09
C LYS A 316 10.07 9.62 19.90
N GLN A 317 11.21 9.00 20.15
CA GLN A 317 11.96 8.27 19.12
C GLN A 317 11.17 7.05 18.64
N GLY A 318 11.19 6.79 17.33
CA GLY A 318 10.47 5.69 16.67
C GLY A 318 9.29 6.16 15.83
N LEU A 319 8.43 5.23 15.44
CA LEU A 319 7.16 5.50 14.76
C LEU A 319 6.00 4.90 15.54
N LYS A 320 4.80 5.44 15.35
CA LYS A 320 3.56 4.81 15.81
C LYS A 320 3.16 3.75 14.80
N LEU A 321 2.90 2.54 15.28
CA LEU A 321 2.41 1.41 14.49
C LEU A 321 0.97 1.13 14.88
N ASP A 322 0.05 1.52 14.01
CA ASP A 322 -1.36 1.18 14.14
C ASP A 322 -1.68 -0.08 13.32
N VAL A 323 -2.35 -1.03 13.96
CA VAL A 323 -2.69 -2.32 13.34
C VAL A 323 -4.18 -2.38 13.08
N TYR A 324 -4.54 -2.66 11.83
CA TYR A 324 -5.93 -2.68 11.37
C TYR A 324 -6.32 -4.06 10.87
N VAL A 325 -7.60 -4.39 11.06
CA VAL A 325 -8.25 -5.52 10.41
C VAL A 325 -9.31 -5.00 9.44
N PHE A 326 -9.30 -5.52 8.22
CA PHE A 326 -10.25 -5.16 7.18
C PHE A 326 -11.47 -6.09 7.22
N LYS A 327 -12.68 -5.51 7.11
CA LYS A 327 -13.92 -6.29 6.95
C LYS A 327 -14.11 -6.69 5.48
N GLY A 328 -14.47 -7.95 5.27
CA GLY A 328 -14.78 -8.52 3.95
C GLY A 328 -13.56 -9.01 3.16
N LYS A 329 -13.79 -9.68 2.02
CA LYS A 329 -12.73 -10.12 1.10
C LYS A 329 -12.29 -8.93 0.27
N ASN A 330 -11.35 -8.14 0.78
CA ASN A 330 -11.01 -6.91 0.09
C ASN A 330 -10.00 -7.16 -1.02
N ARG A 331 -10.37 -6.81 -2.25
CA ARG A 331 -9.45 -6.90 -3.39
C ARG A 331 -8.41 -5.77 -3.38
N ASP A 332 -8.70 -4.65 -2.72
CA ASP A 332 -7.84 -3.46 -2.65
C ASP A 332 -7.65 -3.02 -1.19
N LEU A 333 -6.64 -3.60 -0.55
CA LEU A 333 -6.26 -3.46 0.86
C LEU A 333 -6.02 -2.03 1.40
N MET A 334 -6.07 -1.00 0.57
CA MET A 334 -5.82 0.39 0.96
C MET A 334 -7.08 1.24 1.18
N TYR A 335 -8.19 0.92 0.49
CA TYR A 335 -9.37 1.78 0.41
C TYR A 335 -10.61 1.16 1.05
N SER A 336 -10.43 0.18 1.94
CA SER A 336 -11.54 -0.20 2.83
C SER A 336 -11.68 0.89 3.89
N PHE A 337 -12.80 1.60 3.84
CA PHE A 337 -13.27 2.39 4.98
C PHE A 337 -13.87 1.47 6.07
N ASP A 338 -14.01 0.16 5.78
CA ASP A 338 -14.41 -0.86 6.76
C ASP A 338 -13.17 -1.52 7.37
N LYS A 339 -12.38 -0.72 8.07
CA LYS A 339 -11.28 -1.19 8.90
C LYS A 339 -11.54 -0.82 10.35
N TYR A 340 -11.07 -1.63 11.27
CA TYR A 340 -11.06 -1.26 12.69
C TYR A 340 -9.66 -1.44 13.25
N LEU A 341 -9.27 -0.48 14.08
CA LEU A 341 -8.01 -0.50 14.82
C LEU A 341 -8.08 -1.61 15.86
N VAL A 342 -7.11 -2.51 15.85
CA VAL A 342 -6.99 -3.60 16.85
C VAL A 342 -5.89 -3.35 17.87
N GLY A 343 -4.97 -2.43 17.58
CA GLY A 343 -3.97 -1.99 18.55
C GLY A 343 -3.02 -0.97 17.96
N SER A 344 -2.36 -0.24 18.87
CA SER A 344 -1.30 0.71 18.55
C SER A 344 -0.06 0.32 19.35
N LEU A 345 1.09 0.30 18.68
CA LEU A 345 2.39 -0.10 19.20
C LEU A 345 3.42 0.98 18.85
N THR A 346 4.57 0.97 19.52
CA THR A 346 5.72 1.79 19.12
C THR A 346 6.73 0.95 18.35
N TYR A 347 7.26 1.51 17.27
CA TYR A 347 8.20 0.86 16.36
C TYR A 347 9.57 1.56 16.38
N HIS A 348 10.63 0.80 16.66
CA HIS A 348 11.99 1.34 16.86
C HIS A 348 13.07 0.68 15.99
N LYS A 349 12.71 -0.06 14.93
CA LYS A 349 13.67 -0.85 14.14
C LYS A 349 14.31 -0.09 12.95
N GLY A 350 14.02 1.19 12.78
CA GLY A 350 14.50 1.97 11.63
C GLY A 350 13.81 1.59 10.32
N GLY A 351 14.54 1.56 9.22
CA GLY A 351 13.99 1.38 7.87
C GLY A 351 13.58 -0.05 7.51
N LEU A 352 13.68 -1.04 8.41
CA LEU A 352 13.34 -2.44 8.12
C LEU A 352 11.98 -2.83 8.71
N PHE A 353 10.93 -2.65 7.92
CA PHE A 353 9.56 -2.94 8.30
C PHE A 353 9.24 -4.41 7.99
N THR A 354 8.67 -5.13 8.95
CA THR A 354 8.33 -6.54 8.79
C THR A 354 6.85 -6.76 9.02
N TYR A 355 6.23 -7.67 8.24
CA TYR A 355 4.81 -7.97 8.49
C TYR A 355 4.61 -8.63 9.86
N ALA A 356 5.67 -9.21 10.43
CA ALA A 356 5.67 -9.77 11.79
C ALA A 356 5.62 -8.72 12.91
N ASP A 357 5.73 -7.42 12.64
CA ASP A 357 5.82 -6.41 13.70
C ASP A 357 4.55 -6.34 14.59
N HIS A 358 3.37 -6.66 14.05
CA HIS A 358 2.14 -6.77 14.85
C HIS A 358 2.07 -8.03 15.71
N THR A 359 2.92 -9.04 15.46
CA THR A 359 2.90 -10.33 16.18
C THR A 359 3.53 -10.24 17.57
N LEU A 360 4.19 -9.11 17.88
CA LEU A 360 4.85 -8.87 19.16
C LEU A 360 3.85 -8.77 20.32
N ASN A 361 2.63 -8.31 20.05
CA ASN A 361 1.55 -8.26 21.04
C ASN A 361 0.59 -9.44 20.80
N PRO A 362 0.44 -10.37 21.76
CA PRO A 362 -0.41 -11.55 21.60
C PRO A 362 -1.88 -11.22 21.31
N GLY A 363 -2.43 -10.16 21.92
CA GLY A 363 -3.81 -9.74 21.71
C GLY A 363 -4.03 -9.18 20.29
N VAL A 364 -3.11 -8.36 19.81
CA VAL A 364 -3.12 -7.84 18.43
C VAL A 364 -2.97 -8.99 17.44
N TYR A 365 -2.02 -9.91 17.67
CA TYR A 365 -1.81 -11.08 16.83
C TYR A 365 -3.07 -11.96 16.74
N GLN A 366 -3.71 -12.23 17.87
CA GLN A 366 -4.94 -13.01 17.89
C GLN A 366 -6.07 -12.32 17.12
N ALA A 367 -6.17 -10.99 17.23
CA ALA A 367 -7.18 -10.19 16.53
C ALA A 367 -6.97 -10.14 15.00
N THR A 368 -5.72 -10.18 14.52
CA THR A 368 -5.38 -10.17 13.08
C THR A 368 -5.30 -11.55 12.45
N SER A 369 -5.11 -12.60 13.25
CA SER A 369 -4.93 -13.97 12.77
C SER A 369 -6.07 -14.44 11.86
N GLY A 370 -5.73 -14.92 10.67
CA GLY A 370 -6.68 -15.41 9.67
C GLY A 370 -7.53 -14.31 9.01
N ARG A 371 -7.20 -13.03 9.19
CA ARG A 371 -7.94 -11.90 8.63
C ARG A 371 -7.06 -11.04 7.73
N ASP A 372 -7.70 -10.37 6.77
CA ASP A 372 -7.06 -9.32 5.98
C ASP A 372 -6.63 -8.21 6.98
N SER A 373 -5.36 -7.84 6.97
CA SER A 373 -4.80 -6.90 7.96
C SER A 373 -3.83 -5.92 7.35
N GLY A 374 -3.63 -4.79 8.03
CA GLY A 374 -2.72 -3.72 7.62
C GLY A 374 -1.96 -3.16 8.80
N LEU A 375 -0.66 -2.94 8.60
CA LEU A 375 0.24 -2.24 9.51
C LEU A 375 0.44 -0.83 8.98
N TYR A 376 0.14 0.17 9.79
CA TYR A 376 0.34 1.58 9.46
C TYR A 376 1.42 2.17 10.35
N TYR A 377 2.58 2.39 9.78
CA TYR A 377 3.68 3.08 10.43
C TYR A 377 3.56 4.57 10.11
N HIS A 378 3.49 5.43 11.12
CA HIS A 378 3.37 6.86 10.92
C HIS A 378 4.11 7.69 11.97
N GLY A 379 4.52 8.89 11.57
CA GLY A 379 5.33 9.80 12.36
C GLY A 379 6.14 10.72 11.45
N TYR A 380 7.40 10.95 11.82
CA TYR A 380 8.28 11.90 11.18
C TYR A 380 9.66 11.30 10.91
N ILE A 381 10.29 11.73 9.83
CA ILE A 381 11.72 11.53 9.57
C ILE A 381 12.45 12.86 9.76
N PHE A 382 13.52 12.85 10.56
CA PHE A 382 14.41 13.99 10.72
C PHE A 382 15.55 13.97 9.71
N PHE A 383 15.75 15.09 9.02
CA PHE A 383 16.90 15.31 8.13
C PHE A 383 17.74 16.49 8.65
N SER A 384 19.04 16.27 8.80
CA SER A 384 19.96 17.29 9.33
C SER A 384 20.16 18.49 8.40
N SER A 385 19.93 18.32 7.09
CA SER A 385 20.10 19.39 6.10
C SER A 385 19.03 19.30 5.02
N PRO A 386 18.59 20.45 4.48
CA PRO A 386 17.73 20.45 3.30
C PRO A 386 18.47 19.92 2.07
N GLY A 387 17.73 19.41 1.10
CA GLY A 387 18.29 19.00 -0.19
C GLY A 387 17.39 18.03 -0.97
N MET A 388 17.94 17.49 -2.05
CA MET A 388 17.32 16.43 -2.82
C MET A 388 17.74 15.08 -2.25
N TYR A 389 16.77 14.23 -1.94
CA TYR A 389 16.99 12.89 -1.39
C TYR A 389 16.37 11.83 -2.30
N VAL A 390 17.05 10.68 -2.37
CA VAL A 390 16.59 9.50 -3.09
C VAL A 390 16.18 8.45 -2.07
N PHE A 391 14.93 8.03 -2.13
CA PHE A 391 14.39 6.93 -1.36
C PHE A 391 14.37 5.68 -2.24
N SER A 392 14.81 4.56 -1.68
CA SER A 392 14.75 3.24 -2.32
C SER A 392 14.03 2.29 -1.38
N LEU A 393 13.02 1.59 -1.89
CA LEU A 393 12.30 0.56 -1.16
C LEU A 393 12.67 -0.78 -1.77
N ASP A 394 13.20 -1.67 -0.96
CA ASP A 394 13.43 -3.07 -1.34
C ASP A 394 12.37 -3.92 -0.62
N PHE A 395 11.45 -4.50 -1.38
CA PHE A 395 10.43 -5.41 -0.87
C PHE A 395 10.91 -6.86 -1.01
N ASN A 396 10.68 -7.66 0.02
CA ASN A 396 10.90 -9.09 -0.01
C ASN A 396 9.65 -9.83 0.45
N SER A 397 9.11 -10.75 -0.36
CA SER A 397 8.07 -11.67 0.10
C SER A 397 8.69 -12.89 0.75
N GLY A 398 8.20 -13.29 1.93
CA GLY A 398 8.58 -14.58 2.49
C GLY A 398 8.11 -15.75 1.61
N GLU A 399 8.96 -16.77 1.50
CA GLU A 399 8.62 -18.04 0.86
C GLU A 399 7.65 -18.84 1.72
N PRO A 400 6.46 -19.18 1.22
CA PRO A 400 5.56 -20.12 1.85
C PRO A 400 5.94 -21.54 1.41
N GLY A 401 6.16 -22.43 2.37
CA GLY A 401 6.55 -23.81 2.09
C GLY A 401 5.51 -24.70 1.39
N VAL A 402 4.30 -24.20 1.06
CA VAL A 402 3.24 -24.98 0.40
C VAL A 402 2.41 -24.07 -0.52
N MET A 403 2.02 -24.58 -1.70
CA MET A 403 1.21 -23.90 -2.74
C MET A 403 -0.09 -23.31 -2.18
N GLN A 404 -0.07 -22.04 -1.79
CA GLN A 404 -1.29 -21.26 -1.53
C GLN A 404 -1.63 -20.40 -2.75
N ALA A 405 -2.90 -20.07 -2.93
CA ALA A 405 -3.30 -19.11 -3.95
C ALA A 405 -2.55 -17.77 -3.72
N THR A 406 -2.02 -17.16 -4.79
CA THR A 406 -1.22 -15.91 -4.75
C THR A 406 -1.90 -14.84 -3.90
N LYS A 407 -1.44 -14.70 -2.65
CA LYS A 407 -1.86 -13.62 -1.76
C LYS A 407 -1.17 -12.35 -2.21
N LYS A 408 -1.85 -11.21 -2.06
CA LYS A 408 -1.32 -9.90 -2.41
C LYS A 408 -1.05 -9.13 -1.14
N CYS A 409 0.12 -8.51 -1.07
CA CYS A 409 0.38 -7.40 -0.17
C CYS A 409 0.42 -6.11 -0.97
N ARG A 410 0.01 -5.03 -0.35
CA ARG A 410 0.11 -3.68 -0.88
C ARG A 410 0.96 -2.84 0.07
N VAL A 411 1.91 -2.13 -0.51
CA VAL A 411 2.81 -1.23 0.18
C VAL A 411 2.60 0.17 -0.36
N THR A 412 2.33 1.11 0.53
CA THR A 412 2.13 2.51 0.17
C THR A 412 2.99 3.37 1.07
N LEU A 413 3.83 4.22 0.48
CA LEU A 413 4.67 5.15 1.20
C LEU A 413 4.21 6.58 0.88
N ASN A 414 3.88 7.32 1.93
CA ASN A 414 3.61 8.74 1.86
C ASN A 414 4.76 9.51 2.51
N PHE A 415 5.14 10.62 1.88
CA PHE A 415 6.16 11.52 2.40
C PHE A 415 5.71 12.96 2.19
N ASN A 416 5.68 13.74 3.28
CA ASN A 416 5.10 15.08 3.34
C ASN A 416 3.66 15.09 2.78
N HIS A 417 2.80 14.21 3.32
CA HIS A 417 1.39 14.04 2.95
C HIS A 417 1.13 13.72 1.46
N ARG A 418 2.16 13.34 0.70
CA ARG A 418 2.03 12.95 -0.71
C ARG A 418 2.38 11.48 -0.87
N GLU A 419 1.48 10.74 -1.53
CA GLU A 419 1.77 9.39 -1.99
C GLU A 419 2.94 9.43 -2.96
N ARG A 420 4.03 8.74 -2.61
CA ARG A 420 5.24 8.63 -3.43
C ARG A 420 5.36 7.27 -4.10
N LEU A 421 4.88 6.24 -3.41
CA LEU A 421 4.88 4.88 -3.91
C LEU A 421 3.61 4.17 -3.49
N ASN A 422 3.02 3.43 -4.42
CA ASN A 422 1.87 2.59 -4.16
C ASN A 422 1.96 1.34 -5.05
N ASP A 423 2.49 0.25 -4.48
CA ASP A 423 2.79 -0.96 -5.22
C ASP A 423 2.11 -2.18 -4.59
N THR A 424 1.84 -3.20 -5.41
CA THR A 424 1.23 -4.45 -4.99
C THR A 424 2.16 -5.60 -5.30
N VAL A 425 2.59 -6.32 -4.27
CA VAL A 425 3.46 -7.47 -4.41
C VAL A 425 2.70 -8.76 -4.17
N ARG A 426 2.99 -9.78 -4.99
CA ARG A 426 2.42 -11.11 -4.83
C ARG A 426 3.34 -11.95 -3.97
N LEU A 427 2.79 -12.42 -2.87
CA LEU A 427 3.43 -13.41 -2.02
C LEU A 427 3.44 -14.76 -2.77
N LEU A 428 4.37 -15.66 -2.42
CA LEU A 428 4.61 -16.98 -3.02
C LEU A 428 5.61 -17.06 -4.19
N LEU A 429 6.02 -15.94 -4.78
CA LEU A 429 6.93 -15.96 -5.93
C LEU A 429 8.36 -15.51 -5.59
N SER A 430 8.71 -15.46 -4.30
CA SER A 430 9.96 -14.83 -3.82
C SER A 430 10.22 -13.51 -4.52
N GLN A 431 9.13 -12.74 -4.73
CA GLN A 431 9.18 -11.55 -5.56
C GLN A 431 9.92 -10.48 -4.78
N HIS A 432 11.04 -10.08 -5.36
CA HIS A 432 11.74 -8.88 -4.96
C HIS A 432 11.16 -7.70 -5.74
N GLY A 433 10.53 -6.79 -5.01
CA GLY A 433 10.05 -5.52 -5.57
C GLY A 433 11.08 -4.45 -5.28
N LYS A 434 11.26 -3.50 -6.20
CA LYS A 434 12.05 -2.30 -5.93
C LYS A 434 11.29 -1.05 -6.34
N GLY A 435 11.20 -0.11 -5.43
CA GLY A 435 10.68 1.22 -5.67
C GLY A 435 11.76 2.27 -5.48
N VAL A 436 11.81 3.28 -6.35
CA VAL A 436 12.72 4.41 -6.17
C VAL A 436 11.97 5.70 -6.47
N PHE A 437 12.12 6.69 -5.59
CA PHE A 437 11.64 8.05 -5.87
C PHE A 437 12.62 9.09 -5.32
N THR A 438 12.64 10.24 -5.97
CA THR A 438 13.47 11.38 -5.58
C THR A 438 12.57 12.52 -5.14
N THR A 439 12.92 13.21 -4.06
CA THR A 439 12.12 14.33 -3.57
C THR A 439 12.96 15.40 -2.90
N SER A 440 12.45 16.63 -2.88
CA SER A 440 13.03 17.73 -2.11
C SER A 440 12.58 17.62 -0.66
N VAL A 441 13.54 17.72 0.24
CA VAL A 441 13.36 17.55 1.69
C VAL A 441 13.76 18.84 2.38
N LYS A 442 12.94 19.27 3.33
CA LYS A 442 13.28 20.38 4.24
C LYS A 442 14.16 19.84 5.36
N GLY A 443 15.13 20.62 5.81
CA GLY A 443 15.84 20.29 7.05
C GLY A 443 14.85 20.25 8.23
N GLY A 444 15.09 19.37 9.19
CA GLY A 444 14.18 19.11 10.31
C GLY A 444 13.25 17.93 10.08
N LEU A 445 12.08 17.97 10.74
CA LEU A 445 11.08 16.90 10.71
C LEU A 445 10.23 16.96 9.45
N ASN A 446 10.03 15.82 8.81
CA ASN A 446 9.22 15.65 7.62
C ASN A 446 8.20 14.53 7.88
N ASP A 447 6.94 14.74 7.50
CA ASP A 447 5.89 13.74 7.67
C ASP A 447 6.22 12.46 6.88
N PHE A 448 6.04 11.33 7.53
CA PHE A 448 6.33 10.02 6.97
C PHE A 448 5.26 9.01 7.38
N SER A 449 4.75 8.28 6.40
CA SER A 449 3.99 7.08 6.70
C SER A 449 4.21 5.97 5.68
N LEU A 450 4.09 4.74 6.18
CA LEU A 450 4.17 3.51 5.42
C LEU A 450 2.96 2.63 5.77
N TRP A 451 2.15 2.31 4.78
CA TRP A 451 1.08 1.33 4.87
C TRP A 451 1.56 0.00 4.31
N PHE A 452 1.55 -1.05 5.12
CA PHE A 452 1.89 -2.41 4.72
C PHE A 452 0.71 -3.33 5.01
N SER A 453 -0.02 -3.69 3.96
CA SER A 453 -1.28 -4.45 4.09
C SER A 453 -1.23 -5.73 3.30
N CYS A 454 -1.82 -6.80 3.82
CA CYS A 454 -1.86 -8.09 3.14
C CYS A 454 -3.24 -8.74 3.29
N ASN A 455 -3.66 -9.43 2.22
CA ASN A 455 -4.77 -10.37 2.33
C ASN A 455 -4.40 -11.44 3.36
N HIS A 456 -5.39 -11.97 4.10
CA HIS A 456 -5.25 -13.04 5.08
C HIS A 456 -4.26 -14.07 4.56
N LEU A 457 -3.09 -14.08 5.19
CA LEU A 457 -1.93 -14.74 4.64
C LEU A 457 -2.08 -16.27 4.66
N LEU A 458 -3.05 -16.80 5.42
CA LEU A 458 -3.32 -18.23 5.52
C LEU A 458 -4.79 -18.54 5.75
N ASN A 459 -5.20 -19.72 5.28
CA ASN A 459 -6.46 -20.39 5.63
C ASN A 459 -6.25 -21.57 6.60
N LEU A 460 -5.03 -21.82 7.09
CA LEU A 460 -4.65 -23.04 7.82
C LEU A 460 -3.90 -22.73 9.14
N PRO A 461 -3.97 -23.61 10.16
CA PRO A 461 -3.51 -23.33 11.52
C PRO A 461 -1.97 -23.17 11.68
N LEU A 462 -1.57 -21.92 11.87
CA LEU A 462 -0.74 -21.31 12.92
C LEU A 462 0.74 -21.69 13.21
N TRP A 463 1.29 -22.84 12.82
CA TRP A 463 2.63 -23.20 13.36
C TRP A 463 3.78 -22.77 12.44
N ASN A 464 3.53 -22.72 11.13
CA ASN A 464 4.49 -22.35 10.10
C ASN A 464 4.27 -20.94 9.52
N VAL A 465 3.58 -20.06 10.23
CA VAL A 465 3.19 -18.73 9.71
C VAL A 465 4.23 -17.68 10.03
N LYS A 466 4.83 -17.81 11.22
CA LYS A 466 5.70 -16.80 11.81
C LYS A 466 6.91 -16.52 10.91
N HIS A 467 7.47 -17.56 10.28
CA HIS A 467 8.60 -17.40 9.36
C HIS A 467 8.21 -16.62 8.09
N ILE A 468 6.99 -16.81 7.56
CA ILE A 468 6.51 -16.08 6.38
C ILE A 468 6.37 -14.60 6.73
N TYR A 469 5.77 -14.30 7.89
CA TYR A 469 5.59 -12.91 8.34
C TYR A 469 6.93 -12.22 8.59
N GLN A 470 7.90 -12.94 9.16
CA GLN A 470 9.23 -12.42 9.44
C GLN A 470 10.04 -12.17 8.17
N LYS A 471 9.90 -13.02 7.15
CA LYS A 471 10.58 -12.87 5.85
C LYS A 471 9.88 -11.88 4.93
N THR A 472 8.63 -11.51 5.20
CA THR A 472 7.89 -10.53 4.42
C THR A 472 8.22 -9.13 4.92
N THR A 473 9.11 -8.44 4.20
CA THR A 473 9.73 -7.19 4.66
C THR A 473 9.71 -6.10 3.60
N VAL A 474 9.78 -4.86 4.07
CA VAL A 474 10.03 -3.65 3.29
C VAL A 474 11.23 -2.95 3.92
N ALA A 475 12.32 -2.81 3.16
CA ALA A 475 13.48 -2.04 3.58
C ALA A 475 13.45 -0.67 2.90
N VAL A 476 13.36 0.41 3.67
CA VAL A 476 13.44 1.79 3.21
C VAL A 476 14.86 2.29 3.41
N LYS A 477 15.54 2.55 2.29
CA LYS A 477 16.86 3.15 2.23
C LYS A 477 16.76 4.59 1.74
N VAL A 478 17.61 5.46 2.27
CA VAL A 478 17.67 6.87 1.93
C VAL A 478 19.11 7.30 1.68
N ARG A 479 19.30 8.21 0.73
CA ARG A 479 20.55 8.97 0.55
C ARG A 479 20.26 10.37 0.09
N LYS A 480 21.17 11.30 0.37
CA LYS A 480 21.20 12.57 -0.34
C LYS A 480 21.59 12.32 -1.80
N LEU A 481 21.07 13.11 -2.73
CA LEU A 481 21.33 12.91 -4.16
C LEU A 481 22.83 12.97 -4.51
N SER A 482 23.58 13.81 -3.78
CA SER A 482 25.04 13.97 -3.86
C SER A 482 25.83 12.78 -3.31
N GLU A 483 25.20 11.88 -2.55
CA GLU A 483 25.86 10.71 -1.97
C GLU A 483 25.71 9.50 -2.90
N SER A 484 26.74 8.67 -2.98
CA SER A 484 26.77 7.51 -3.89
C SER A 484 26.06 6.27 -3.34
N LYS A 485 25.92 6.14 -2.01
CA LYS A 485 25.36 4.95 -1.35
C LYS A 485 24.11 5.29 -0.56
N ALA A 486 23.07 4.46 -0.72
CA ALA A 486 21.87 4.52 0.11
C ALA A 486 22.08 3.72 1.40
N ALA A 487 21.77 4.35 2.54
CA ALA A 487 21.78 3.71 3.85
C ALA A 487 20.36 3.30 4.22
N LEU A 488 20.21 2.24 5.02
CA LEU A 488 18.93 1.94 5.65
C LEU A 488 18.54 3.11 6.55
N LEU A 489 17.26 3.51 6.55
CA LEU A 489 16.79 4.58 7.41
C LEU A 489 17.09 4.23 8.88
N ASN A 490 17.78 5.10 9.61
CA ASN A 490 18.17 4.77 10.98
C ASN A 490 17.03 5.05 11.96
N ALA A 491 17.01 4.33 13.09
CA ALA A 491 15.96 4.47 14.10
C ALA A 491 16.01 5.79 14.87
N ASP A 492 17.17 6.44 14.95
CA ASP A 492 17.40 7.78 15.51
C ASP A 492 16.89 8.91 14.62
N GLN A 493 16.57 8.62 13.36
CA GLN A 493 15.97 9.58 12.45
C GLN A 493 14.43 9.54 12.50
N LEU A 494 13.84 8.61 13.25
CA LEU A 494 12.40 8.41 13.30
C LEU A 494 11.82 8.98 14.59
N PHE A 495 10.71 9.71 14.48
CA PHE A 495 10.01 10.30 15.62
C PHE A 495 8.49 10.18 15.48
N TYR A 496 7.77 10.18 16.60
CA TYR A 496 6.31 10.28 16.62
C TYR A 496 5.85 11.21 17.74
N SER A 497 4.67 11.81 17.56
CA SER A 497 3.97 12.54 18.62
C SER A 497 2.98 11.56 19.30
N PRO A 498 3.00 11.42 20.63
CA PRO A 498 2.26 10.39 21.36
C PRO A 498 0.74 10.44 21.17
#